data_AF-A0A445ELZ9-F1
#
_entry.id   AF-A0A445ELZ9-F1
#
_cell.length_a   1.000
_cell.length_b   1.000
_cell.length_c   1.000
_cell.angle_alpha   90.00
_cell.angle_beta   90.00
_cell.angle_gamma   90.00
#
_symmetry.space_group_name_H-M   'P 1'
#
loop_
_entity.id
_entity.type
_entity.pdbx_description
1 polymer ?
#
loop_
_entity_poly.entity_id
_entity_poly.type
_entity_poly.pdbx_seq_one_letter_code
_entity_poly.pdbx_strand_id
1 'polypeptide(L)'
;MENKRIWSDEETNAFVGFMEEFVVDGQRADCGQFKPGTFEKLALKMLEAFPGCTLTAKHCKNKHKRLKEKYQYAADMLACS
;
A
#
# COMPACT_ATOMS: atom_id res chain seq x y z
N MET A 1 -22.95 2.74 5.81
CA MET A 1 -21.99 3.01 4.71
C MET A 1 -20.66 3.29 5.36
N GLU A 2 -19.67 2.39 5.25
CA GLU A 2 -18.30 2.73 5.68
C GLU A 2 -17.87 3.95 4.85
N ASN A 3 -17.57 5.06 5.52
CA ASN A 3 -17.12 6.29 4.89
C ASN A 3 -15.84 5.96 4.09
N LYS A 4 -15.98 5.77 2.78
CA LYS A 4 -14.90 5.29 1.93
C LYS A 4 -13.92 6.44 1.76
N ARG A 5 -12.85 6.43 2.57
CA ARG A 5 -11.77 7.42 2.45
C ARG A 5 -11.31 7.51 1.00
N ILE A 6 -11.33 8.73 0.48
CA ILE A 6 -10.77 9.07 -0.82
C ILE A 6 -9.26 9.27 -0.60
N TRP A 7 -8.46 8.60 -1.43
CA TRP A 7 -7.02 8.78 -1.45
C TRP A 7 -6.69 9.78 -2.56
N SER A 8 -5.88 10.79 -2.28
CA SER A 8 -5.36 11.65 -3.35
C SER A 8 -4.33 10.89 -4.20
N ASP A 9 -3.98 11.44 -5.36
CA ASP A 9 -2.93 10.87 -6.21
C ASP A 9 -1.57 10.97 -5.52
N GLU A 10 -1.29 12.07 -4.80
CA GLU A 10 -0.08 12.26 -4.01
C GLU A 10 0.01 11.23 -2.88
N GLU A 11 -1.07 11.02 -2.12
CA GLU A 11 -1.11 9.99 -1.08
C GLU A 11 -0.93 8.59 -1.68
N THR A 12 -1.49 8.35 -2.87
CA THR A 12 -1.37 7.05 -3.56
C THR A 12 0.07 6.81 -4.02
N ASN A 13 0.71 7.81 -4.60
CA ASN A 13 2.09 7.72 -5.08
C ASN A 13 3.07 7.53 -3.92
N ALA A 14 2.91 8.29 -2.84
CA ALA A 14 3.72 8.11 -1.63
C ALA A 14 3.51 6.72 -1.01
N PHE A 15 2.27 6.24 -0.95
CA PHE A 15 1.96 4.90 -0.46
C PHE A 15 2.65 3.80 -1.27
N VAL A 16 2.67 3.92 -2.60
CA VAL A 16 3.38 2.97 -3.47
C VAL A 16 4.89 3.04 -3.24
N GLY A 17 5.47 4.24 -3.24
CA GLY A 17 6.91 4.41 -2.99
C GLY A 17 7.35 3.84 -1.64
N PHE A 18 6.58 4.07 -0.58
CA PHE A 18 6.89 3.47 0.73
C PHE A 18 6.76 1.94 0.74
N MET A 19 5.82 1.35 -0.01
CA MET A 19 5.78 -0.10 -0.14
C MET A 19 7.03 -0.65 -0.85
N GLU A 20 7.52 0.03 -1.89
CA GLU A 20 8.74 -0.34 -2.61
C GLU A 20 9.96 -0.27 -1.70
N GLU A 21 10.12 0.82 -0.93
CA GLU A 21 11.18 0.95 0.07
C GLU A 21 11.15 -0.20 1.08
N PHE A 22 9.97 -0.55 1.60
CA PHE A 22 9.84 -1.66 2.55
C PHE A 22 10.21 -3.02 1.92
N VAL A 23 9.98 -3.20 0.61
CA VAL A 23 10.43 -4.40 -0.11
C VAL A 23 11.95 -4.42 -0.21
N VAL A 24 12.57 -3.29 -0.56
CA VAL A 24 14.04 -3.13 -0.61
C VAL A 24 14.67 -3.38 0.76
N ASP A 25 14.02 -2.91 1.84
CA ASP A 25 14.43 -3.12 3.23
C ASP A 25 14.16 -4.54 3.78
N GLY A 26 13.80 -5.48 2.89
CA GLY A 26 13.60 -6.88 3.27
C GLY A 26 12.41 -7.11 4.19
N GLN A 27 11.39 -6.24 4.17
CA GLN A 27 10.16 -6.43 4.94
C GLN A 27 9.21 -7.46 4.30
N ARG A 28 9.63 -8.10 3.20
CA ARG A 28 8.92 -9.22 2.58
C ARG A 28 9.28 -10.52 3.30
N ALA A 29 8.26 -11.33 3.61
CA ALA A 29 8.38 -12.69 4.11
C ALA A 29 8.50 -13.67 2.92
N ASP A 30 8.94 -14.90 3.21
CA ASP A 30 9.18 -15.94 2.20
C ASP A 30 7.91 -16.33 1.43
N CYS A 31 6.74 -16.19 2.07
CA CYS A 31 5.44 -16.40 1.45
C CYS A 31 5.01 -15.27 0.48
N GLY A 32 5.89 -14.31 0.21
CA GLY A 32 5.62 -13.17 -0.68
C GLY A 32 4.72 -12.09 -0.06
N GLN A 33 4.35 -12.21 1.22
CA GLN A 33 3.60 -11.19 1.96
C GLN A 33 4.54 -10.26 2.73
N PHE A 34 4.03 -9.12 3.19
CA PHE A 34 4.76 -8.31 4.16
C PHE A 34 4.81 -9.00 5.52
N LYS A 35 5.93 -8.83 6.23
CA LYS A 35 6.11 -9.27 7.63
C LYS A 35 5.06 -8.63 8.55
N PRO A 36 4.68 -9.27 9.67
CA PRO A 36 3.81 -8.67 10.67
C PRO A 36 4.36 -7.33 11.18
N GLY A 37 3.48 -6.34 11.40
CA GLY A 37 3.88 -5.00 11.83
C GLY A 37 4.24 -4.04 10.69
N THR A 38 4.42 -4.52 9.47
CA THR A 38 4.78 -3.66 8.32
C THR A 38 3.70 -2.64 7.99
N PHE A 39 2.42 -3.01 8.04
CA PHE A 39 1.33 -2.08 7.72
C PHE A 39 1.14 -1.01 8.79
N GLU A 40 1.49 -1.32 10.04
CA GLU A 40 1.50 -0.39 11.15
C GLU A 40 2.62 0.64 10.97
N LYS A 41 3.83 0.19 10.62
CA LYS A 41 4.95 1.08 10.25
C LYS A 41 4.63 1.93 9.02
N LEU A 42 4.00 1.35 8.00
CA LEU A 42 3.58 2.05 6.79
C LEU A 42 2.54 3.13 7.11
N ALA A 43 1.59 2.84 8.00
CA ALA A 43 0.62 3.84 8.46
C ALA A 43 1.29 5.00 9.18
N LEU A 44 2.28 4.74 10.06
CA LEU A 44 3.05 5.78 10.73
C LEU A 44 3.82 6.64 9.72
N LYS A 45 4.53 6.03 8.77
CA LYS A 45 5.26 6.75 7.72
C LYS A 45 4.35 7.62 6.86
N MET A 46 3.14 7.15 6.57
CA MET A 46 2.12 7.95 5.89
C MET A 46 1.63 9.13 6.74
N LEU A 47 1.48 8.98 8.06
CA LEU A 47 1.10 10.07 8.96
C LEU A 47 2.22 11.11 9.08
N GLU A 48 3.48 10.68 9.06
CA GLU A 48 4.63 11.59 9.03
C GLU A 48 4.68 12.40 7.74
N ALA A 49 4.47 11.76 6.59
CA ALA A 49 4.43 12.44 5.29
C ALA A 49 3.17 13.30 5.11
N PHE A 50 2.04 12.90 5.70
CA PHE A 50 0.75 13.58 5.60
C PHE A 50 0.11 13.74 6.99
N PRO A 51 0.54 14.75 7.79
CA PRO A 51 0.10 14.91 9.18
C PRO A 51 -1.40 15.17 9.36
N GLY A 52 -2.09 15.68 8.34
CA GLY A 52 -3.54 15.90 8.35
C GLY A 52 -4.37 14.66 8.04
N CYS A 53 -3.72 13.53 7.75
CA CYS A 53 -4.39 12.33 7.29
C CYS A 53 -4.73 11.41 8.47
N THR A 54 -5.82 10.64 8.38
CA THR A 54 -6.27 9.70 9.43
C THR A 54 -6.01 8.24 9.06
N LEU A 55 -4.82 7.94 8.54
CA LEU A 55 -4.49 6.59 8.08
C LEU A 55 -4.28 5.64 9.25
N THR A 56 -4.74 4.41 9.05
CA THR A 56 -4.56 3.29 9.98
C THR A 56 -4.03 2.10 9.20
N ALA A 57 -3.48 1.11 9.90
CA ALA A 57 -3.05 -0.13 9.25
C ALA A 57 -4.20 -0.81 8.45
N LYS A 58 -5.46 -0.71 8.91
CA LYS A 58 -6.64 -1.19 8.17
C LYS A 58 -6.79 -0.46 6.83
N HIS A 59 -6.63 0.86 6.81
CA HIS A 59 -6.68 1.67 5.59
C HIS A 59 -5.57 1.26 4.61
N CYS A 60 -4.35 1.07 5.10
CA CYS A 60 -3.21 0.64 4.30
C CYS A 60 -3.42 -0.76 3.70
N LYS A 61 -3.89 -1.74 4.50
CA LYS A 61 -4.19 -3.11 4.03
C LYS A 61 -5.25 -3.09 2.91
N ASN A 62 -6.31 -2.30 3.08
CA ASN A 62 -7.37 -2.16 2.08
C ASN A 62 -6.88 -1.49 0.79
N LYS A 63 -6.05 -0.44 0.88
CA LYS A 63 -5.45 0.22 -0.27
C LYS A 63 -4.52 -0.72 -1.04
N HIS A 64 -3.64 -1.44 -0.33
CA HIS A 64 -2.77 -2.46 -0.91
C HIS A 64 -3.55 -3.55 -1.64
N LYS A 65 -4.63 -4.08 -1.06
CA LYS A 65 -5.49 -5.07 -1.73
C LYS A 65 -6.04 -4.55 -3.06
N ARG A 66 -6.59 -3.33 -3.08
CA ARG A 66 -7.13 -2.71 -4.30
C ARG A 66 -6.06 -2.43 -5.35
N LEU A 67 -4.87 -2.01 -4.93
CA LEU A 67 -3.75 -1.82 -5.85
C LEU A 67 -3.31 -3.14 -6.45
N LYS A 68 -3.19 -4.20 -5.64
CA LYS A 68 -2.87 -5.55 -6.15
C LYS A 68 -3.86 -6.00 -7.22
N GLU A 69 -5.17 -5.86 -6.97
CA GLU A 69 -6.21 -6.18 -7.96
C GLU A 69 -6.05 -5.37 -9.24
N LYS A 70 -5.81 -4.05 -9.14
CA LYS A 70 -5.59 -3.18 -10.31
C LYS A 70 -4.34 -3.57 -11.11
N TYR A 71 -3.22 -3.83 -10.44
CA TYR A 71 -1.96 -4.18 -11.11
C TYR A 71 -1.95 -5.61 -11.65
N GLN A 72 -2.75 -6.52 -11.09
CA GLN A 72 -2.93 -7.86 -11.65
C GLN A 72 -3.48 -7.78 -13.08
N TYR A 73 -4.48 -6.94 -13.33
CA TYR A 73 -4.98 -6.75 -14.69
C TYR A 73 -3.91 -6.26 -15.67
N ALA A 74 -3.03 -5.35 -15.23
CA ALA A 74 -1.92 -4.90 -16.06
C ALA A 74 -0.92 -6.03 -16.35
N ALA A 75 -0.62 -6.86 -15.36
CA ALA A 75 0.23 -8.04 -15.54
C ALA A 75 -0.42 -9.07 -16.50
N ASP A 76 -1.74 -9.30 -16.37
CA ASP A 76 -2.48 -10.22 -17.24
C ASP A 76 -2.48 -9.71 -18.70
N MET A 77 -2.66 -8.41 -18.91
CA MET A 77 -2.59 -7.80 -20.25
C MET A 77 -1.21 -7.98 -20.89
N LEU A 78 -0.13 -7.85 -20.10
CA LEU A 78 1.24 -8.08 -20.58
C LEU A 78 1.53 -9.56 -20.87
N ALA A 79 0.82 -10.49 -20.23
CA ALA A 79 0.97 -11.92 -20.51
C ALA A 79 0.22 -12.37 -21.77
N CYS A 80 -0.71 -11.55 -22.28
CA CYS A 80 -1.47 -11.80 -23.50
C CYS A 80 -0.77 -11.31 -24.78
N SER A 81 0.40 -10.66 -24.67
CA SER A 81 1.22 -10.20 -25.80
C SER A 81 2.35 -11.18 -26.11
#